data_AF-A0A8T1S137-F1
#
_entry.id   AF-A0A8T1S137-F1
#
_cell.length_a   1.000
_cell.length_b   1.000
_cell.length_c   1.000
_cell.angle_alpha   90.00
_cell.angle_beta   90.00
_cell.angle_gamma   90.00
#
_symmetry.space_group_name_H-M   'P 1'
#
loop_
_entity.id
_entity.type
_entity.pdbx_description
1 polymer ?
#
loop_
_entity_poly.entity_id
_entity_poly.type
_entity_poly.pdbx_seq_one_letter_code
_entity_poly.pdbx_strand_id
1 'polypeptide(L)'
;AYARWGRLQMADAEAEASPRPEMERLVVALRARLWQLQAELREQEVSESSSRAYCRGFCQTLLQYAGNRGASEHILPFLEVYRISIQSFANARPYLTTECEDVLLVLGRLVLSCFEVLLSVPESELPCEVWLGFHQSIQDSHDALLEFGNNTLQILVDITREGVWKNPVLLKILSQQPVEAEEANKLVTREGPSFLQMRVKHLMKSNCIPQATFLSKLCADSPEISNVSSFRQAYITCLCSMLPNEDSIQEIAKVDCKEVLEIICNLESEGQDNTAFILCTTYLTQQLQTATVYCSW
;
A
#
# COMPACT_ATOMS: atom_id res chain seq x y z
N ALA A 1 34.09 11.49 34.76
CA ALA A 1 33.24 12.06 33.70
C ALA A 1 31.98 11.23 33.37
N TYR A 2 31.59 10.25 34.20
CA TYR A 2 30.43 9.36 33.93
C TYR A 2 29.23 9.55 34.89
N ALA A 3 29.18 10.64 35.67
CA ALA A 3 28.13 10.85 36.67
C ALA A 3 27.39 12.22 36.56
N ARG A 4 27.52 12.91 35.41
CA ARG A 4 26.87 14.23 35.18
C ARG A 4 25.91 14.28 33.99
N TRP A 5 25.83 13.20 33.21
CA TRP A 5 24.88 13.05 32.10
C TRP A 5 23.55 12.37 32.50
N GLY A 6 23.38 11.99 33.77
CA GLY A 6 22.15 11.34 34.28
C GLY A 6 21.16 12.26 34.99
N ARG A 7 21.38 13.59 34.98
CA ARG A 7 20.51 14.56 35.68
C ARG A 7 20.03 15.76 34.86
N LEU A 8 20.41 15.84 33.58
CA LEU A 8 19.94 16.87 32.64
C LEU A 8 19.03 16.31 31.54
N GLN A 9 18.76 15.01 31.56
CA GLN A 9 17.88 14.34 30.58
C GLN A 9 16.60 13.75 31.24
N MET A 10 16.33 14.13 32.49
CA MET A 10 15.15 13.71 33.28
C MET A 10 14.17 14.87 33.51
N ALA A 11 14.26 15.95 32.73
CA ALA A 11 13.39 17.13 32.83
C ALA A 11 12.57 17.43 31.56
N ASP A 12 12.80 16.71 30.46
CA ASP A 12 11.99 16.82 29.23
C ASP A 12 11.26 15.51 28.92
N ALA A 13 10.91 14.75 29.95
CA ALA A 13 9.93 13.68 29.88
C ALA A 13 8.60 14.25 30.38
N GLU A 14 7.71 14.55 29.43
CA GLU A 14 6.29 14.98 29.54
C GLU A 14 6.01 16.27 28.77
N ALA A 15 6.19 16.21 27.45
CA ALA A 15 5.34 16.99 26.56
C ALA A 15 4.48 15.98 25.79
N GLU A 16 3.32 15.63 26.35
CA GLU A 16 2.22 15.09 25.57
C GLU A 16 1.99 16.04 24.38
N ALA A 17 2.40 15.61 23.19
CA ALA A 17 2.17 16.36 21.97
C ALA A 17 0.69 16.31 21.64
N SER A 18 -0.09 17.22 22.22
CA SER A 18 -1.44 17.55 21.77
C SER A 18 -1.42 17.74 20.25
N PRO A 19 -2.40 17.22 19.50
CA PRO A 19 -2.49 17.50 18.08
C PRO A 19 -2.53 19.02 17.88
N ARG A 20 -1.64 19.54 17.02
CA ARG A 20 -1.53 20.99 16.78
C ARG A 20 -2.88 21.53 16.28
N PRO A 21 -3.30 22.74 16.68
CA PRO A 21 -4.65 23.27 16.44
C PRO A 21 -5.05 23.43 14.96
N GLU A 22 -4.11 23.38 14.01
CA GLU A 22 -4.40 23.33 12.57
C GLU A 22 -4.91 21.96 12.12
N MET A 23 -4.41 20.89 12.74
CA MET A 23 -4.77 19.52 12.38
C MET A 23 -6.18 19.17 12.84
N GLU A 24 -6.52 19.53 14.08
CA GLU A 24 -7.86 19.37 14.61
C GLU A 24 -8.89 20.13 13.75
N ARG A 25 -8.53 21.34 13.30
CA ARG A 25 -9.36 22.12 12.37
C ARG A 25 -9.57 21.41 11.03
N LEU A 26 -8.53 20.80 10.45
CA LEU A 26 -8.65 20.03 9.20
C LEU A 26 -9.58 18.83 9.37
N VAL A 27 -9.40 18.06 10.44
CA VAL A 27 -10.21 16.88 10.75
C VAL A 27 -11.67 17.26 11.00
N VAL A 28 -11.94 18.34 11.74
CA VAL A 28 -13.29 18.86 11.97
C VAL A 28 -13.93 19.32 10.67
N ALA A 29 -13.20 20.06 9.82
CA ALA A 29 -13.70 20.52 8.54
C ALA A 29 -14.02 19.36 7.58
N LEU A 30 -13.18 18.32 7.54
CA LEU A 30 -13.44 17.10 6.78
C LEU A 30 -14.74 16.42 7.24
N ARG A 31 -14.90 16.21 8.56
CA ARG A 31 -16.14 15.62 9.12
C ARG A 31 -17.37 16.42 8.73
N ALA A 32 -17.31 17.75 8.87
CA ALA A 32 -18.42 18.62 8.51
C ALA A 32 -18.78 18.51 7.03
N ARG A 33 -17.78 18.48 6.14
CA ARG A 33 -18.02 18.38 4.69
C ARG A 33 -18.59 17.03 4.28
N LEU A 34 -18.06 15.93 4.83
CA LEU A 34 -18.55 14.59 4.56
C LEU A 34 -19.97 14.38 5.11
N TRP A 35 -20.25 14.92 6.29
CA TRP A 35 -21.60 14.93 6.86
C TRP A 35 -22.59 15.70 5.98
N GLN A 36 -22.19 16.87 5.46
CA GLN A 36 -23.03 17.63 4.54
C GLN A 36 -23.37 16.83 3.28
N LEU A 37 -22.39 16.18 2.65
CA LEU A 37 -22.63 15.33 1.47
C LEU A 37 -23.60 14.18 1.79
N GLN A 38 -23.47 13.58 2.97
CA GLN A 38 -24.38 12.52 3.40
C GLN A 38 -25.79 13.07 3.66
N ALA A 39 -25.93 14.24 4.27
CA ALA A 39 -27.23 14.88 4.49
C ALA A 39 -27.93 15.21 3.17
N GLU A 40 -27.19 15.78 2.20
CA GLU A 40 -27.71 16.05 0.85
C GLU A 40 -28.15 14.77 0.12
N LEU A 41 -27.44 13.66 0.31
CA LEU A 41 -27.81 12.36 -0.25
C LEU A 41 -29.09 11.78 0.39
N ARG A 42 -29.31 11.99 1.69
CA ARG A 42 -30.50 11.49 2.41
C ARG A 42 -31.81 12.12 1.95
N GLU A 43 -31.75 13.37 1.51
CA GLU A 43 -32.91 14.10 0.99
C GLU A 43 -33.23 13.75 -0.47
N GLN A 44 -32.39 12.94 -1.13
CA GLN A 44 -32.57 12.52 -2.52
C GLN A 44 -33.12 11.09 -2.61
N GLU A 45 -33.78 10.78 -3.73
CA GLU A 45 -34.14 9.40 -4.05
C GLU A 45 -32.89 8.56 -4.34
N VAL A 46 -32.90 7.31 -3.87
CA VAL A 46 -31.82 6.36 -4.10
C VAL A 46 -31.81 6.00 -5.59
N SER A 47 -30.79 6.49 -6.30
CA SER A 47 -30.65 6.31 -7.74
C SER A 47 -29.17 6.31 -8.15
N GLU A 48 -28.90 5.90 -9.39
CA GLU A 48 -27.54 5.92 -9.94
C GLU A 48 -26.99 7.36 -10.03
N SER A 49 -27.85 8.34 -10.33
CA SER A 49 -27.44 9.75 -10.46
C SER A 49 -27.07 10.37 -9.10
N SER A 50 -27.88 10.15 -8.06
CA SER A 50 -27.59 10.63 -6.71
C SER A 50 -26.35 9.96 -6.12
N SER A 51 -26.20 8.64 -6.34
CA SER A 51 -25.01 7.88 -5.90
C SER A 51 -23.73 8.37 -6.60
N ARG A 52 -23.78 8.58 -7.91
CA ARG A 52 -22.66 9.14 -8.69
C ARG A 52 -22.30 10.55 -8.24
N ALA A 53 -23.28 11.40 -7.98
CA ALA A 53 -23.05 12.76 -7.49
C ALA A 53 -22.36 12.73 -6.11
N TYR A 54 -22.84 11.88 -5.19
CA TYR A 54 -22.20 11.66 -3.89
C TYR A 54 -20.75 11.18 -4.04
N CYS A 55 -20.51 10.12 -4.83
CA CYS A 55 -19.16 9.57 -5.06
C CYS A 55 -18.19 10.62 -5.61
N ARG A 56 -18.64 11.46 -6.56
CA ARG A 56 -17.84 12.57 -7.09
C ARG A 56 -17.52 13.61 -6.02
N GLY A 57 -18.51 14.06 -5.26
CA GLY A 57 -18.32 15.03 -4.18
C GLY A 57 -17.42 14.49 -3.06
N PHE A 58 -17.56 13.21 -2.74
CA PHE A 58 -16.72 12.50 -1.79
C PHE A 58 -15.26 12.44 -2.25
N CYS A 59 -15.01 12.05 -3.50
CA CYS A 59 -13.66 12.06 -4.07
C CYS A 59 -13.04 13.46 -4.11
N GLN A 60 -13.80 14.48 -4.52
CA GLN A 60 -13.31 15.87 -4.53
C GLN A 60 -12.92 16.34 -3.12
N THR A 61 -13.75 16.01 -2.12
CA THR A 61 -13.45 16.29 -0.72
C THR A 61 -12.15 15.58 -0.32
N LEU A 62 -12.03 14.28 -0.55
CA LEU A 62 -10.81 13.55 -0.23
C LEU A 62 -9.56 14.10 -0.91
N LEU A 63 -9.63 14.49 -2.19
CA LEU A 63 -8.50 15.11 -2.88
C LEU A 63 -8.08 16.43 -2.23
N GLN A 64 -9.03 17.22 -1.72
CA GLN A 64 -8.73 18.47 -1.01
C GLN A 64 -7.98 18.23 0.31
N TYR A 65 -8.39 17.22 1.09
CA TYR A 65 -7.84 16.98 2.43
C TYR A 65 -6.67 15.98 2.46
N ALA A 66 -6.58 15.06 1.50
CA ALA A 66 -5.53 14.05 1.38
C ALA A 66 -4.53 14.34 0.24
N GLY A 67 -4.82 15.27 -0.68
CA GLY A 67 -3.97 15.57 -1.83
C GLY A 67 -2.69 16.34 -1.49
N ASN A 68 -2.58 16.92 -0.29
CA ASN A 68 -1.43 17.75 0.11
C ASN A 68 -0.33 16.96 0.86
N ARG A 69 -0.28 15.63 0.69
CA ARG A 69 0.72 14.73 1.31
C ARG A 69 2.17 15.16 1.08
N GLY A 70 2.48 15.79 -0.06
CA GLY A 70 3.84 16.17 -0.43
C GLY A 70 4.48 17.28 0.42
N ALA A 71 3.69 17.99 1.25
CA ALA A 71 4.17 19.14 2.02
C ALA A 71 4.16 18.95 3.55
N SER A 72 3.63 17.83 4.07
CA SER A 72 3.46 17.63 5.51
C SER A 72 4.37 16.52 6.03
N GLU A 73 5.14 16.82 7.08
CA GLU A 73 6.04 15.88 7.77
C GLU A 73 5.29 14.81 8.61
N HIS A 74 3.95 14.85 8.67
CA HIS A 74 3.17 14.03 9.61
C HIS A 74 2.19 13.10 8.89
N ILE A 75 2.39 11.78 9.06
CA ILE A 75 1.61 10.73 8.40
C ILE A 75 0.32 10.39 9.19
N LEU A 76 0.35 10.51 10.53
CA LEU A 76 -0.81 10.27 11.41
C LEU A 76 -2.07 11.07 11.06
N PRO A 77 -1.98 12.38 10.73
CA PRO A 77 -3.08 13.14 10.13
C PRO A 77 -3.82 12.45 9.00
N PHE A 78 -3.08 11.86 8.06
CA PHE A 78 -3.68 11.22 6.89
C PHE A 78 -4.37 9.92 7.29
N LEU A 79 -3.85 9.20 8.28
CA LEU A 79 -4.50 8.00 8.80
C LEU A 79 -5.89 8.33 9.38
N GLU A 80 -6.01 9.44 10.11
CA GLU A 80 -7.29 9.91 10.64
C GLU A 80 -8.25 10.35 9.53
N VAL A 81 -7.74 11.01 8.47
CA VAL A 81 -8.54 11.34 7.28
C VAL A 81 -9.14 10.08 6.65
N TYR A 82 -8.37 9.01 6.47
CA TYR A 82 -8.89 7.75 5.90
C TYR A 82 -9.85 7.05 6.84
N ARG A 83 -9.58 7.03 8.15
CA ARG A 83 -10.51 6.47 9.16
C ARG A 83 -11.90 7.11 9.06
N ILE A 84 -11.95 8.43 9.10
CA ILE A 84 -13.19 9.22 9.02
C ILE A 84 -13.89 8.99 7.69
N SER A 85 -13.13 8.95 6.60
CA SER A 85 -13.68 8.81 5.26
C SER A 85 -14.30 7.43 5.04
N ILE A 86 -13.64 6.36 5.50
CA ILE A 86 -14.18 5.00 5.46
C ILE A 86 -15.47 4.91 6.28
N GLN A 87 -15.45 5.42 7.52
CA GLN A 87 -16.63 5.45 8.38
C GLN A 87 -17.78 6.25 7.76
N SER A 88 -17.49 7.42 7.19
CA SER A 88 -18.51 8.25 6.54
C SER A 88 -19.10 7.55 5.31
N PHE A 89 -18.29 6.83 4.52
CA PHE A 89 -18.77 6.12 3.34
C PHE A 89 -19.65 4.93 3.75
N ALA A 90 -19.24 4.17 4.77
CA ALA A 90 -20.06 3.10 5.35
C ALA A 90 -21.40 3.62 5.86
N ASN A 91 -21.42 4.76 6.55
CA ASN A 91 -22.67 5.39 7.01
C ASN A 91 -23.55 5.92 5.87
N ALA A 92 -22.98 6.25 4.71
CA ALA A 92 -23.73 6.66 3.53
C ALA A 92 -24.30 5.47 2.73
N ARG A 93 -23.76 4.26 2.95
CA ARG A 93 -24.12 3.05 2.21
C ARG A 93 -25.63 2.79 2.07
N PRO A 94 -26.48 2.97 3.11
CA PRO A 94 -27.92 2.71 2.99
C PRO A 94 -28.63 3.57 1.94
N TYR A 95 -28.04 4.70 1.55
CA TYR A 95 -28.61 5.67 0.61
C TYR A 95 -27.98 5.57 -0.79
N LEU A 96 -27.07 4.61 -1.00
CA LEU A 96 -26.38 4.38 -2.28
C LEU A 96 -26.96 3.16 -3.00
N THR A 97 -27.20 3.28 -4.30
CA THR A 97 -27.65 2.15 -5.12
C THR A 97 -26.48 1.20 -5.43
N THR A 98 -26.78 -0.09 -5.55
CA THR A 98 -25.84 -1.12 -6.04
C THR A 98 -25.60 -1.05 -7.55
N GLU A 99 -26.47 -0.35 -8.28
CA GLU A 99 -26.38 -0.20 -9.74
C GLU A 99 -25.29 0.81 -10.17
N CYS A 100 -24.75 1.58 -9.23
CA CYS A 100 -23.74 2.58 -9.49
C CYS A 100 -22.32 2.02 -9.28
N GLU A 101 -21.59 1.76 -10.37
CA GLU A 101 -20.22 1.24 -10.33
C GLU A 101 -19.25 2.14 -9.55
N ASP A 102 -19.51 3.45 -9.53
CA ASP A 102 -18.70 4.43 -8.81
C ASP A 102 -18.64 4.11 -7.30
N VAL A 103 -19.67 3.50 -6.73
CA VAL A 103 -19.70 3.14 -5.30
C VAL A 103 -18.61 2.13 -4.96
N LEU A 104 -18.50 1.05 -5.75
CA LEU A 104 -17.48 0.02 -5.56
C LEU A 104 -16.08 0.56 -5.90
N LEU A 105 -15.97 1.36 -6.97
CA LEU A 105 -14.71 1.93 -7.39
C LEU A 105 -14.13 2.90 -6.35
N VAL A 106 -14.97 3.78 -5.78
CA VAL A 106 -14.53 4.71 -4.72
C VAL A 106 -14.09 3.95 -3.48
N LEU A 107 -14.86 2.94 -3.04
CA LEU A 107 -14.49 2.15 -1.87
C LEU A 107 -13.18 1.37 -2.10
N GLY A 108 -13.01 0.73 -3.26
CA GLY A 108 -11.78 0.02 -3.60
C GLY A 108 -10.55 0.93 -3.61
N ARG A 109 -10.67 2.15 -4.17
CA ARG A 109 -9.59 3.14 -4.13
C ARG A 109 -9.32 3.65 -2.72
N LEU A 110 -10.36 3.88 -1.94
CA LEU A 110 -10.26 4.33 -0.56
C LEU A 110 -9.47 3.33 0.29
N VAL A 111 -9.74 2.04 0.10
CA VAL A 111 -9.05 0.93 0.75
C VAL A 111 -7.56 0.91 0.42
N LEU A 112 -7.22 0.98 -0.88
CA LEU A 112 -5.82 1.00 -1.31
C LEU A 112 -5.10 2.25 -0.78
N SER A 113 -5.69 3.43 -0.90
CA SER A 113 -5.09 4.67 -0.40
C SER A 113 -4.89 4.68 1.12
N CYS A 114 -5.79 4.04 1.87
CA CYS A 114 -5.63 3.86 3.31
C CYS A 114 -4.46 2.91 3.63
N PHE A 115 -4.35 1.80 2.90
CA PHE A 115 -3.23 0.87 3.05
C PHE A 115 -1.88 1.53 2.74
N GLU A 116 -1.81 2.39 1.73
CA GLU A 116 -0.60 3.16 1.41
C GLU A 116 -0.11 4.02 2.59
N VAL A 117 -1.04 4.66 3.29
CA VAL A 117 -0.72 5.43 4.50
C VAL A 117 -0.22 4.50 5.58
N LEU A 118 -0.95 3.40 5.84
CA LEU A 118 -0.59 2.42 6.87
C LEU A 118 0.82 1.87 6.67
N LEU A 119 1.24 1.59 5.43
CA LEU A 119 2.59 1.15 5.12
C LEU A 119 3.65 2.19 5.51
N SER A 120 3.29 3.48 5.43
CA SER A 120 4.21 4.59 5.66
C SER A 120 4.29 5.03 7.12
N VAL A 121 3.38 4.59 8.00
CA VAL A 121 3.43 4.96 9.42
C VAL A 121 4.43 4.07 10.16
N PRO A 122 5.48 4.65 10.79
CA PRO A 122 6.39 3.88 11.63
C PRO A 122 5.66 3.32 12.86
N GLU A 123 5.88 2.04 13.18
CA GLU A 123 5.21 1.42 14.33
C GLU A 123 5.52 2.12 15.67
N SER A 124 6.70 2.74 15.79
CA SER A 124 7.10 3.51 16.96
C SER A 124 6.29 4.80 17.18
N GLU A 125 5.60 5.29 16.14
CA GLU A 125 4.89 6.57 16.15
C GLU A 125 3.40 6.44 16.48
N LEU A 126 2.87 5.22 16.59
CA LEU A 126 1.45 4.96 16.86
C LEU A 126 1.22 4.46 18.28
N PRO A 127 0.62 5.27 19.17
CA PRO A 127 0.15 4.79 20.47
C PRO A 127 -0.85 3.64 20.31
N CYS A 128 -0.78 2.65 21.20
CA CYS A 128 -1.65 1.45 21.14
C CYS A 128 -3.14 1.81 21.12
N GLU A 129 -3.57 2.79 21.90
CA GLU A 129 -4.97 3.23 21.96
C GLU A 129 -5.47 3.83 20.63
N VAL A 130 -4.60 4.57 19.93
CA VAL A 130 -4.92 5.15 18.61
C VAL A 130 -5.06 4.03 17.58
N TRP A 131 -4.18 3.03 17.64
CA TRP A 131 -4.26 1.85 16.76
C TRP A 131 -5.52 1.02 17.01
N LEU A 132 -5.86 0.76 18.27
CA LEU A 132 -7.08 0.01 18.64
C LEU A 132 -8.34 0.77 18.19
N GLY A 133 -8.40 2.07 18.42
CA GLY A 133 -9.51 2.91 17.96
C GLY A 133 -9.62 2.97 16.42
N PHE A 134 -8.48 2.95 15.72
CA PHE A 134 -8.45 2.83 14.27
C PHE A 134 -8.99 1.48 13.80
N HIS A 135 -8.46 0.37 14.32
CA HIS A 135 -8.91 -0.98 14.00
C HIS A 135 -10.41 -1.16 14.23
N GLN A 136 -10.91 -0.74 15.40
CA GLN A 136 -12.34 -0.82 15.72
C GLN A 136 -13.18 -0.04 14.72
N SER A 137 -12.76 1.17 14.34
CA SER A 137 -13.47 1.97 13.35
C SER A 137 -13.52 1.32 11.97
N ILE A 138 -12.47 0.60 11.56
CA ILE A 138 -12.45 -0.15 10.29
C ILE A 138 -13.36 -1.38 10.39
N GLN A 139 -13.34 -2.11 11.50
CA GLN A 139 -14.21 -3.25 11.78
C GLN A 139 -15.69 -2.84 11.74
N ASP A 140 -16.08 -1.77 12.46
CA ASP A 140 -17.46 -1.28 12.48
C ASP A 140 -17.93 -0.86 11.07
N SER A 141 -17.06 -0.22 10.31
CA SER A 141 -17.34 0.20 8.93
C SER A 141 -17.47 -1.00 8.00
N HIS A 142 -16.67 -2.05 8.20
CA HIS A 142 -16.75 -3.29 7.46
C HIS A 142 -18.07 -3.99 7.74
N ASP A 143 -18.45 -4.14 9.00
CA ASP A 143 -19.67 -4.85 9.39
C ASP A 143 -20.92 -4.13 8.84
N ALA A 144 -20.94 -2.79 8.88
CA ALA A 144 -21.98 -1.98 8.26
C ALA A 144 -22.06 -2.14 6.74
N LEU A 145 -20.93 -2.29 6.04
CA LEU A 145 -20.90 -2.52 4.58
C LEU A 145 -21.27 -3.97 4.21
N LEU A 146 -20.94 -4.92 5.08
CA LEU A 146 -21.21 -6.35 4.89
C LEU A 146 -22.71 -6.64 4.93
N GLU A 147 -23.50 -5.90 5.71
CA GLU A 147 -24.97 -5.93 5.68
C GLU A 147 -25.54 -5.69 4.26
N PHE A 148 -24.79 -5.01 3.39
CA PHE A 148 -25.14 -4.74 2.00
C PHE A 148 -24.34 -5.60 1.00
N GLY A 149 -23.75 -6.71 1.47
CA GLY A 149 -23.01 -7.67 0.65
C GLY A 149 -21.64 -7.18 0.18
N ASN A 150 -21.09 -6.12 0.77
CA ASN A 150 -19.79 -5.59 0.39
C ASN A 150 -18.69 -6.02 1.38
N ASN A 151 -17.74 -6.82 0.88
CA ASN A 151 -16.62 -7.35 1.67
C ASN A 151 -15.28 -6.62 1.38
N THR A 152 -15.30 -5.46 0.72
CA THR A 152 -14.08 -4.79 0.22
C THR A 152 -13.14 -4.36 1.36
N LEU A 153 -13.66 -4.10 2.57
CA LEU A 153 -12.84 -3.70 3.73
C LEU A 153 -12.14 -4.88 4.45
N GLN A 154 -12.49 -6.14 4.16
CA GLN A 154 -12.02 -7.30 4.93
C GLN A 154 -10.49 -7.35 5.07
N ILE A 155 -9.77 -7.07 3.99
CA ILE A 155 -8.30 -7.06 4.02
C ILE A 155 -7.72 -5.99 4.96
N LEU A 156 -8.34 -4.81 5.07
CA LEU A 156 -7.90 -3.81 6.05
C LEU A 156 -8.23 -4.24 7.48
N VAL A 157 -9.35 -4.93 7.70
CA VAL A 157 -9.68 -5.51 9.01
C VAL A 157 -8.60 -6.51 9.42
N ASP A 158 -8.21 -7.42 8.52
CA ASP A 158 -7.19 -8.43 8.79
C ASP A 158 -5.82 -7.79 9.07
N ILE A 159 -5.40 -6.87 8.21
CA ILE A 159 -4.11 -6.18 8.34
C ILE A 159 -4.03 -5.34 9.62
N THR A 160 -5.12 -4.64 9.99
CA THR A 160 -5.13 -3.82 11.21
C THR A 160 -5.20 -4.64 12.48
N ARG A 161 -5.81 -5.84 12.43
CA ARG A 161 -5.83 -6.80 13.54
C ARG A 161 -4.47 -7.41 13.79
N GLU A 162 -3.81 -7.89 12.73
CA GLU A 162 -2.52 -8.56 12.83
C GLU A 162 -1.37 -7.55 13.03
N GLY A 163 -1.50 -6.36 12.47
CA GLY A 163 -0.44 -5.37 12.32
C GLY A 163 0.14 -5.39 10.90
N VAL A 164 0.48 -4.20 10.37
CA VAL A 164 0.81 -4.01 8.95
C VAL A 164 1.87 -4.99 8.46
N TRP A 165 2.93 -5.22 9.23
CA TRP A 165 4.05 -6.10 8.87
C TRP A 165 4.17 -7.33 9.78
N LYS A 166 3.16 -7.62 10.59
CA LYS A 166 3.26 -8.58 11.71
C LYS A 166 2.65 -9.95 11.43
N ASN A 167 2.08 -10.15 10.25
CA ASN A 167 1.63 -11.47 9.84
C ASN A 167 2.81 -12.47 9.91
N PRO A 168 2.67 -13.62 10.60
CA PRO A 168 3.79 -14.53 10.83
C PRO A 168 4.35 -15.14 9.53
N VAL A 169 3.50 -15.42 8.54
CA VAL A 169 3.94 -15.94 7.23
C VAL A 169 4.71 -14.84 6.48
N LEU A 170 4.18 -13.62 6.46
CA LEU A 170 4.88 -12.47 5.87
C LEU A 170 6.25 -12.26 6.55
N LEU A 171 6.32 -12.29 7.88
CA LEU A 171 7.59 -12.13 8.60
C LEU A 171 8.61 -13.21 8.25
N LYS A 172 8.19 -14.48 8.10
CA LYS A 172 9.06 -15.56 7.62
C LYS A 172 9.61 -15.23 6.22
N ILE A 173 8.74 -14.81 5.29
CA ILE A 173 9.14 -14.43 3.91
C ILE A 173 10.15 -13.29 3.93
N LEU A 174 9.85 -12.20 4.66
CA LEU A 174 10.74 -11.03 4.73
C LEU A 174 12.06 -11.33 5.45
N SER A 175 12.06 -12.32 6.36
CA SER A 175 13.27 -12.80 7.05
C SER A 175 13.97 -13.93 6.30
N GLN A 176 13.54 -14.27 5.08
CA GLN A 176 14.12 -15.31 4.23
C GLN A 176 14.11 -16.70 4.88
N GLN A 177 13.15 -16.94 5.77
CA GLN A 177 12.94 -18.24 6.38
C GLN A 177 12.11 -19.12 5.43
N PRO A 178 12.28 -20.46 5.48
CA PRO A 178 11.46 -21.36 4.69
C PRO A 178 9.98 -21.21 5.07
N VAL A 179 9.14 -21.14 4.04
CA VAL A 179 7.68 -21.07 4.17
C VAL A 179 7.08 -22.18 3.34
N GLU A 180 6.13 -22.91 3.93
CA GLU A 180 5.39 -23.94 3.23
C GLU A 180 4.57 -23.33 2.09
N ALA A 181 4.56 -23.98 0.92
CA ALA A 181 3.86 -23.46 -0.26
C ALA A 181 2.40 -23.13 0.02
N GLU A 182 1.72 -23.95 0.82
CA GLU A 182 0.33 -23.73 1.23
C GLU A 182 0.15 -22.49 2.12
N GLU A 183 1.10 -22.20 3.02
CA GLU A 183 1.07 -20.98 3.84
C GLU A 183 1.27 -19.74 2.97
N ALA A 184 2.21 -19.80 2.02
CA ALA A 184 2.48 -18.73 1.08
C ALA A 184 1.26 -18.46 0.17
N ASN A 185 0.66 -19.51 -0.40
CA ASN A 185 -0.52 -19.38 -1.26
C ASN A 185 -1.70 -18.76 -0.50
N LYS A 186 -1.94 -19.18 0.75
CA LYS A 186 -2.98 -18.55 1.59
C LYS A 186 -2.75 -17.06 1.81
N LEU A 187 -1.50 -16.65 2.08
CA LEU A 187 -1.16 -15.23 2.19
C LEU A 187 -1.44 -14.49 0.88
N VAL A 188 -1.03 -15.07 -0.26
CA VAL A 188 -1.19 -14.48 -1.59
C VAL A 188 -2.66 -14.32 -1.96
N THR A 189 -3.47 -15.36 -1.80
CA THR A 189 -4.91 -15.32 -2.07
C THR A 189 -5.62 -14.34 -1.14
N ARG A 190 -5.20 -14.26 0.13
CA ARG A 190 -5.82 -13.37 1.12
C ARG A 190 -5.54 -11.89 0.85
N GLU A 191 -4.28 -11.52 0.63
CA GLU A 191 -3.94 -10.10 0.39
C GLU A 191 -4.22 -9.65 -1.05
N GLY A 192 -4.05 -10.55 -2.01
CA GLY A 192 -4.21 -10.26 -3.42
C GLY A 192 -3.08 -9.40 -4.01
N PRO A 193 -3.02 -9.30 -5.35
CA PRO A 193 -1.89 -8.71 -6.05
C PRO A 193 -1.70 -7.22 -5.77
N SER A 194 -2.77 -6.44 -5.60
CA SER A 194 -2.66 -4.99 -5.38
C SER A 194 -1.96 -4.65 -4.05
N PHE A 195 -2.31 -5.34 -2.96
CA PHE A 195 -1.70 -5.11 -1.64
C PHE A 195 -0.24 -5.57 -1.63
N LEU A 196 0.02 -6.76 -2.17
CA LEU A 196 1.38 -7.29 -2.27
C LEU A 196 2.29 -6.38 -3.10
N GLN A 197 1.79 -5.86 -4.24
CA GLN A 197 2.53 -4.90 -5.05
C GLN A 197 2.87 -3.63 -4.26
N MET A 198 1.94 -3.12 -3.46
CA MET A 198 2.18 -1.93 -2.63
C MET A 198 3.23 -2.20 -1.55
N ARG A 199 3.22 -3.38 -0.93
CA ARG A 199 4.27 -3.80 0.01
C ARG A 199 5.65 -3.86 -0.66
N VAL A 200 5.75 -4.50 -1.82
CA VAL A 200 7.00 -4.57 -2.59
C VAL A 200 7.51 -3.18 -2.93
N LYS A 201 6.66 -2.30 -3.48
CA LYS A 201 7.02 -0.92 -3.81
C LYS A 201 7.47 -0.13 -2.58
N HIS A 202 6.79 -0.31 -1.45
CA HIS A 202 7.17 0.33 -0.20
C HIS A 202 8.55 -0.16 0.28
N LEU A 203 8.81 -1.47 0.28
CA LEU A 203 10.11 -2.03 0.68
C LEU A 203 11.26 -1.50 -0.20
N MET A 204 11.04 -1.41 -1.52
CA MET A 204 12.01 -0.83 -2.44
C MET A 204 12.31 0.64 -2.12
N LYS A 205 11.25 1.45 -1.91
CA LYS A 205 11.37 2.87 -1.57
C LYS A 205 12.07 3.10 -0.22
N SER A 206 11.87 2.19 0.73
CA SER A 206 12.47 2.21 2.06
C SER A 206 13.86 1.56 2.11
N ASN A 207 14.45 1.24 0.95
CA ASN A 207 15.77 0.61 0.80
C ASN A 207 15.90 -0.77 1.48
N CYS A 208 14.79 -1.47 1.69
CA CYS A 208 14.72 -2.86 2.15
C CYS A 208 14.77 -3.82 0.95
N ILE A 209 15.81 -3.69 0.12
CA ILE A 209 15.92 -4.39 -1.16
C ILE A 209 15.86 -5.91 -1.00
N PRO A 210 16.59 -6.56 -0.05
CA PRO A 210 16.50 -8.01 0.11
C PRO A 210 15.07 -8.49 0.38
N GLN A 211 14.33 -7.81 1.25
CA GLN A 211 12.95 -8.14 1.56
C GLN A 211 12.04 -7.97 0.33
N ALA A 212 12.22 -6.89 -0.43
CA ALA A 212 11.51 -6.67 -1.68
C ALA A 212 11.80 -7.76 -2.71
N THR A 213 13.06 -8.20 -2.84
CA THR A 213 13.48 -9.29 -3.74
C THR A 213 12.73 -10.58 -3.41
N PHE A 214 12.72 -11.00 -2.14
CA PHE A 214 12.06 -12.26 -1.75
C PHE A 214 10.54 -12.21 -1.94
N LEU A 215 9.89 -11.11 -1.53
CA LEU A 215 8.45 -10.97 -1.68
C LEU A 215 8.03 -10.89 -3.16
N SER A 216 8.76 -10.14 -3.98
CA SER A 216 8.47 -10.04 -5.43
C SER A 216 8.71 -11.36 -6.15
N LYS A 217 9.77 -12.11 -5.83
CA LYS A 217 9.99 -13.46 -6.38
C LYS A 217 8.85 -14.40 -6.03
N LEU A 218 8.47 -14.47 -4.75
CA LEU A 218 7.38 -15.32 -4.29
C LEU A 218 6.07 -15.01 -5.02
N CYS A 219 5.77 -13.72 -5.26
CA CYS A 219 4.58 -13.33 -6.02
C CYS A 219 4.71 -13.62 -7.52
N ALA A 220 5.90 -13.47 -8.10
CA ALA A 220 6.15 -13.75 -9.51
C ALA A 220 6.05 -15.24 -9.87
N ASP A 221 6.36 -16.11 -8.90
CA ASP A 221 6.29 -17.57 -9.02
C ASP A 221 4.93 -18.14 -8.55
N SER A 222 4.03 -17.30 -8.02
CA SER A 222 2.78 -17.78 -7.43
C SER A 222 1.75 -18.17 -8.50
N PRO A 223 1.15 -19.38 -8.41
CA PRO A 223 0.07 -19.78 -9.31
C PRO A 223 -1.24 -19.03 -9.06
N GLU A 224 -1.37 -18.36 -7.91
CA GLU A 224 -2.59 -17.66 -7.49
C GLU A 224 -2.73 -16.26 -8.11
N ILE A 225 -1.67 -15.76 -8.74
CA ILE A 225 -1.65 -14.44 -9.40
C ILE A 225 -1.70 -14.64 -10.91
N SER A 226 -2.78 -14.18 -11.54
CA SER A 226 -2.97 -14.32 -12.99
C SER A 226 -2.03 -13.44 -13.81
N ASN A 227 -1.69 -12.24 -13.34
CA ASN A 227 -0.76 -11.32 -13.99
C ASN A 227 0.41 -10.99 -13.08
N VAL A 228 1.55 -11.63 -13.34
CA VAL A 228 2.76 -11.53 -12.53
C VAL A 228 3.79 -10.52 -13.08
N SER A 229 3.53 -9.85 -14.21
CA SER A 229 4.52 -9.01 -14.89
C SER A 229 5.08 -7.91 -13.99
N SER A 230 4.22 -7.28 -13.20
CA SER A 230 4.60 -6.20 -12.28
C SER A 230 5.41 -6.70 -11.07
N PHE A 231 5.24 -7.96 -10.66
CA PHE A 231 6.09 -8.60 -9.65
C PHE A 231 7.43 -9.03 -10.23
N ARG A 232 7.42 -9.56 -11.46
CA ARG A 232 8.65 -9.94 -12.17
C ARG A 232 9.51 -8.70 -12.44
N GLN A 233 8.92 -7.61 -12.93
CA GLN A 233 9.61 -6.33 -13.07
C GLN A 233 10.26 -5.90 -11.75
N ALA A 234 9.49 -5.87 -10.65
CA ALA A 234 10.03 -5.51 -9.34
C ALA A 234 11.17 -6.45 -8.89
N TYR A 235 11.04 -7.75 -9.13
CA TYR A 235 12.08 -8.74 -8.81
C TYR A 235 13.38 -8.46 -9.58
N ILE A 236 13.29 -8.26 -10.90
CA ILE A 236 14.45 -7.93 -11.74
C ILE A 236 15.07 -6.58 -11.34
N THR A 237 14.26 -5.55 -11.08
CA THR A 237 14.75 -4.27 -10.57
C THR A 237 15.53 -4.44 -9.27
N CYS A 238 15.06 -5.30 -8.35
CA CYS A 238 15.77 -5.57 -7.10
C CYS A 238 17.08 -6.34 -7.34
N LEU A 239 17.10 -7.32 -8.25
CA LEU A 239 18.33 -8.05 -8.61
C LEU A 239 19.41 -7.13 -9.18
N CYS A 240 19.02 -6.14 -10.00
CA CYS A 240 19.93 -5.14 -10.54
C CYS A 240 20.39 -4.10 -9.51
N SER A 241 19.57 -3.85 -8.48
CA SER A 241 19.89 -2.91 -7.39
C SER A 241 20.88 -3.51 -6.39
N MET A 242 20.89 -4.84 -6.24
CA MET A 242 21.93 -5.57 -5.54
C MET A 242 23.12 -5.79 -6.49
N LEU A 243 24.35 -5.85 -5.98
CA LEU A 243 25.51 -6.15 -6.81
C LEU A 243 25.27 -7.48 -7.56
N PRO A 244 25.26 -7.52 -8.90
CA PRO A 244 24.96 -8.74 -9.65
C PRO A 244 25.97 -9.83 -9.28
N ASN A 245 25.46 -10.99 -8.86
CA ASN A 245 26.22 -12.22 -8.67
C ASN A 245 25.76 -13.27 -9.69
N GLU A 246 26.43 -14.43 -9.74
CA GLU A 246 26.09 -15.48 -10.71
C GLU A 246 24.62 -15.90 -10.63
N ASP A 247 24.05 -15.99 -9.42
CA ASP A 247 22.64 -16.35 -9.22
C ASP A 247 21.69 -15.28 -9.81
N SER A 248 21.95 -14.00 -9.55
CA SER A 248 21.17 -12.89 -10.12
C SER A 248 21.23 -12.89 -11.66
N ILE A 249 22.40 -13.17 -12.23
CA ILE A 249 22.59 -13.25 -13.69
C ILE A 249 21.76 -14.42 -14.26
N GLN A 250 21.80 -15.58 -13.62
CA GLN A 250 21.02 -16.75 -14.04
C GLN A 250 19.51 -16.48 -13.97
N GLU A 251 19.03 -15.77 -12.95
CA GLU A 251 17.61 -15.43 -12.84
C GLU A 251 17.18 -14.43 -13.92
N ILE A 252 17.98 -13.40 -14.18
CA ILE A 252 17.75 -12.44 -15.28
C ILE A 252 17.73 -13.15 -16.64
N ALA A 253 18.59 -14.16 -16.84
CA ALA A 253 18.68 -14.91 -18.10
C ALA A 253 17.43 -15.75 -18.42
N LYS A 254 16.58 -16.06 -17.43
CA LYS A 254 15.33 -16.82 -17.63
C LYS A 254 14.20 -15.96 -18.17
N VAL A 255 14.32 -14.64 -18.11
CA VAL A 255 13.27 -13.70 -18.55
C VAL A 255 13.29 -13.60 -20.08
N ASP A 256 12.11 -13.58 -20.69
CA ASP A 256 11.97 -13.41 -22.14
C ASP A 256 12.54 -12.06 -22.58
N CYS A 257 13.23 -12.02 -23.72
CA CYS A 257 13.84 -10.81 -24.26
C CYS A 257 12.85 -9.65 -24.40
N LYS A 258 11.62 -9.93 -24.88
CA LYS A 258 10.56 -8.91 -25.01
C LYS A 258 10.21 -8.30 -23.66
N GLU A 259 10.13 -9.13 -22.63
CA GLU A 259 9.82 -8.69 -21.27
C GLU A 259 10.99 -7.90 -20.67
N VAL A 260 12.25 -8.31 -20.91
CA VAL A 260 13.42 -7.54 -20.49
C VAL A 260 13.42 -6.13 -21.11
N LEU A 261 13.09 -6.00 -22.39
CA LEU A 261 13.00 -4.70 -23.05
C LEU A 261 11.89 -3.83 -22.48
N GLU A 262 10.72 -4.42 -22.20
CA GLU A 262 9.63 -3.71 -21.55
C GLU A 262 10.05 -3.20 -20.17
N ILE A 263 10.77 -4.02 -19.39
CA ILE A 263 11.33 -3.61 -18.10
C ILE A 263 12.34 -2.48 -18.27
N ILE A 264 13.25 -2.55 -19.24
CA ILE A 264 14.24 -1.49 -19.53
C ILE A 264 13.52 -0.18 -19.88
N CYS A 265 12.56 -0.20 -20.81
CA CYS A 265 11.80 0.98 -21.19
C CYS A 265 11.02 1.58 -20.01
N ASN A 266 10.43 0.73 -19.16
CA ASN A 266 9.73 1.18 -17.96
C ASN A 266 10.71 1.86 -16.99
N LEU A 267 11.87 1.26 -16.73
CA LEU A 267 12.91 1.84 -15.87
C LEU A 267 13.40 3.19 -16.39
N GLU A 268 13.66 3.31 -17.70
CA GLU A 268 14.03 4.58 -18.34
C GLU A 268 12.93 5.64 -18.19
N SER A 269 11.66 5.26 -18.41
CA SER A 269 10.52 6.17 -18.25
C SER A 269 10.33 6.66 -16.80
N GLU A 270 10.75 5.85 -15.83
CA GLU A 270 10.75 6.17 -14.40
C GLU A 270 12.01 6.94 -13.96
N GLY A 271 12.96 7.18 -14.87
CA GLY A 271 14.24 7.85 -14.58
C GLY A 271 15.26 7.00 -13.82
N GLN A 272 15.10 5.68 -13.85
CA GLN A 272 16.01 4.71 -13.22
C GLN A 272 17.14 4.27 -14.18
N ASP A 273 17.80 5.24 -14.81
CA ASP A 273 18.77 5.03 -15.91
C ASP A 273 19.90 4.07 -15.52
N ASN A 274 20.40 4.16 -14.28
CA ASN A 274 21.47 3.29 -13.81
C ASN A 274 21.01 1.82 -13.70
N THR A 275 19.80 1.59 -13.22
CA THR A 275 19.24 0.23 -13.11
C THR A 275 18.95 -0.35 -14.50
N ALA A 276 18.42 0.46 -15.41
CA ALA A 276 18.21 0.09 -16.81
C ALA A 276 19.54 -0.30 -17.48
N PHE A 277 20.59 0.50 -17.26
CA PHE A 277 21.93 0.22 -17.78
C PHE A 277 22.51 -1.11 -17.24
N ILE A 278 22.37 -1.36 -15.93
CA ILE A 278 22.82 -2.61 -15.31
C ILE A 278 22.08 -3.81 -15.92
N LEU A 279 20.75 -3.72 -16.05
CA LEU A 279 19.94 -4.79 -16.64
C LEU A 279 20.34 -5.07 -18.09
N CYS A 280 20.43 -4.01 -18.91
CA CYS A 280 20.83 -4.11 -20.31
C CYS A 280 22.20 -4.77 -20.47
N THR A 281 23.20 -4.28 -19.74
CA THR A 281 24.58 -4.82 -19.81
C THR A 281 24.66 -6.26 -19.32
N THR A 282 23.97 -6.58 -18.23
CA THR A 282 23.93 -7.93 -17.67
C THR A 282 23.31 -8.92 -18.65
N TYR A 283 22.13 -8.57 -19.20
CA TYR A 283 21.41 -9.44 -20.12
C TYR A 283 22.20 -9.63 -21.44
N LEU A 284 22.76 -8.56 -22.02
CA LEU A 284 23.52 -8.64 -23.26
C LEU A 284 24.81 -9.47 -23.09
N THR A 285 25.52 -9.29 -21.98
CA THR A 285 26.74 -10.05 -21.69
C THR A 285 26.43 -11.55 -21.62
N GLN A 286 25.32 -11.92 -20.98
CA GLN A 286 24.90 -13.32 -20.88
C GLN A 286 24.53 -13.92 -22.24
N GLN A 287 23.78 -13.18 -23.08
CA GLN A 287 23.43 -13.63 -24.43
C GLN A 287 24.68 -13.88 -25.29
N LEU A 288 25.66 -12.97 -25.22
CA LEU A 288 26.94 -13.12 -25.93
C LEU A 288 27.74 -14.33 -25.45
N GLN A 289 27.79 -14.58 -24.13
CA GLN A 289 28.53 -15.71 -23.55
C GLN A 289 27.89 -17.07 -23.90
N THR A 290 26.57 -17.12 -24.01
CA THR A 290 25.83 -18.35 -24.29
C THR A 290 25.57 -18.60 -25.78
N ALA A 291 26.04 -17.69 -26.65
CA ALA A 291 25.85 -17.72 -28.11
C ALA A 291 24.37 -17.81 -28.54
N THR A 292 23.44 -17.45 -27.65
CA THR A 292 22.03 -17.29 -27.98
C THR A 292 21.86 -15.92 -28.62
N VAL A 293 21.67 -15.90 -29.95
CA VAL A 293 21.48 -14.65 -30.72
C VAL A 293 19.98 -14.39 -30.97
N TYR A 294 19.11 -15.00 -30.17
CA TYR A 294 17.67 -14.77 -30.29
C TYR A 294 17.36 -13.37 -29.77
N CYS A 295 17.10 -12.45 -30.71
CA CYS A 295 17.01 -11.00 -30.50
C CYS A 295 18.36 -10.35 -30.14
N SER A 296 19.35 -10.42 -31.04
CA SER A 296 20.45 -9.45 -31.04
C SER A 296 19.93 -8.09 -31.51
N TRP A 297 20.03 -7.11 -30.62
CA TRP A 297 19.71 -5.69 -30.87
C TRP A 297 20.93 -4.97 -31.45
#